data_AF-A0A834YC60-F1
#
_entry.id   AF-A0A834YC60-F1
#
_cell.length_a   1.000
_cell.length_b   1.000
_cell.length_c   1.000
_cell.angle_alpha   90.00
_cell.angle_beta   90.00
_cell.angle_gamma   90.00
#
_symmetry.space_group_name_H-M   'P 1'
#
loop_
_entity.id
_entity.type
_entity.pdbx_description
1 polymer ?
#
loop_
_entity_poly.entity_id
_entity_poly.type
_entity_poly.pdbx_seq_one_letter_code
_entity_poly.pdbx_strand_id
1 'polypeptide(L)'
;MMAYKTVATVKKVQKFIHLLIHLTAFILGIVGIYAVFKFHKRQSLPDMYSLHSWIGMGTFCLFGLQWVFGFGYFWFPKATLSTRTMLLAWHVYWGRALLYMAVNLA
;
A
#
# COMPACT_ATOMS: atom_id res chain seq x y z
N MET A 1 5.78 6.63 -2.66
CA MET A 1 6.72 7.07 -1.58
C MET A 1 7.48 8.37 -1.88
N MET A 2 8.16 8.53 -3.02
CA MET A 2 9.03 9.70 -3.30
C MET A 2 8.33 10.94 -3.88
N ALA A 3 7.01 10.90 -4.08
CA ALA A 3 6.24 12.00 -4.71
C ALA A 3 6.46 13.38 -4.06
N TYR A 4 6.66 13.42 -2.73
CA TYR A 4 6.94 14.66 -1.99
C TYR A 4 8.34 15.26 -2.25
N LYS A 5 9.26 14.47 -2.82
CA LYS A 5 10.63 14.88 -3.14
C LYS A 5 10.86 15.03 -4.64
N THR A 6 10.11 14.31 -5.48
CA THR A 6 10.31 14.28 -6.93
C THR A 6 9.41 15.24 -7.70
N VAL A 7 8.24 15.59 -7.14
CA VAL A 7 7.30 16.49 -7.81
C VAL A 7 7.46 17.91 -7.23
N ALA A 8 8.00 18.85 -8.01
CA ALA A 8 8.14 20.25 -7.62
C ALA A 8 6.79 21.00 -7.73
N THR A 9 5.84 20.68 -6.83
CA THR A 9 4.51 21.32 -6.77
C THR A 9 4.12 21.63 -5.32
N VAL A 10 3.00 22.35 -5.13
CA VAL A 10 2.47 22.63 -3.80
C VAL A 10 2.13 21.34 -3.03
N LYS A 11 2.37 21.32 -1.71
CA LYS A 11 2.18 20.14 -0.84
C LYS A 11 0.82 19.46 -0.99
N LYS A 12 -0.25 20.23 -1.25
CA LYS A 12 -1.59 19.69 -1.50
C LYS A 12 -1.65 18.80 -2.75
N VAL A 13 -0.98 19.22 -3.83
CA VAL A 13 -0.88 18.47 -5.09
C VAL A 13 0.02 17.25 -4.92
N GLN A 14 1.17 17.39 -4.26
CA GLN A 14 2.05 16.24 -3.95
C GLN A 14 1.32 15.15 -3.16
N LYS A 15 0.48 15.54 -2.20
CA LYS A 15 -0.33 14.63 -1.40
C LYS A 15 -1.42 13.93 -2.20
N PHE A 16 -2.05 14.65 -3.12
CA PHE A 16 -3.03 14.07 -4.04
C PHE A 16 -2.37 13.07 -4.99
N ILE A 17 -1.23 13.42 -5.59
CA ILE A 17 -0.45 12.52 -6.46
C ILE A 17 -0.01 11.28 -5.69
N HIS A 18 0.48 11.44 -4.45
CA HIS A 18 0.84 10.32 -3.59
C HIS A 18 -0.33 9.37 -3.38
N LEU A 19 -1.51 9.90 -3.05
CA LEU A 19 -2.72 9.11 -2.86
C LEU A 19 -3.11 8.33 -4.13
N LEU A 20 -3.10 9.01 -5.28
CA LEU A 20 -3.46 8.41 -6.57
C LEU A 20 -2.49 7.29 -6.99
N ILE A 21 -1.18 7.53 -6.89
CA ILE A 21 -0.18 6.51 -7.26
C ILE A 21 -0.34 5.26 -6.39
N HIS A 22 -0.58 5.42 -5.09
CA HIS A 22 -0.80 4.29 -4.21
C HIS A 22 -2.14 3.58 -4.48
N LEU A 23 -3.19 4.31 -4.88
CA LEU A 23 -4.45 3.71 -5.31
C LEU A 23 -4.29 2.90 -6.61
N THR A 24 -3.60 3.44 -7.61
CA THR A 24 -3.29 2.72 -8.86
C THR A 24 -2.48 1.46 -8.58
N ALA A 25 -1.45 1.55 -7.72
CA ALA A 25 -0.67 0.38 -7.30
C ALA A 25 -1.54 -0.67 -6.60
N PHE A 26 -2.49 -0.26 -5.75
CA PHE A 26 -3.43 -1.17 -5.09
C PHE A 26 -4.31 -1.91 -6.11
N ILE A 27 -4.90 -1.18 -7.06
CA ILE A 27 -5.74 -1.77 -8.14
C ILE A 27 -4.93 -2.78 -8.97
N LEU A 28 -3.72 -2.42 -9.38
CA LEU A 28 -2.84 -3.32 -10.12
C LEU A 28 -2.48 -4.58 -9.31
N GLY A 29 -2.28 -4.43 -7.99
CA GLY A 29 -2.07 -5.56 -7.09
C GLY A 29 -3.28 -6.50 -7.01
N ILE A 30 -4.51 -5.98 -6.94
CA ILE A 30 -5.73 -6.81 -6.98
C ILE A 30 -5.79 -7.62 -8.28
N VAL A 31 -5.51 -6.99 -9.42
CA VAL A 31 -5.51 -7.65 -10.73
C VAL A 31 -4.43 -8.74 -10.78
N GLY A 32 -3.23 -8.48 -10.26
CA GLY A 32 -2.15 -9.45 -10.17
C GLY A 32 -2.52 -10.67 -9.31
N ILE A 33 -3.06 -10.44 -8.11
CA ILE A 33 -3.54 -11.52 -7.23
C ILE A 33 -4.63 -12.34 -7.93
N TYR A 34 -5.63 -11.68 -8.53
CA TYR A 34 -6.67 -12.36 -9.30
C TYR A 34 -6.09 -13.23 -10.42
N ALA A 35 -5.08 -12.74 -11.14
CA ALA A 35 -4.42 -13.51 -12.20
C ALA A 35 -3.72 -14.76 -11.66
N VAL A 36 -3.06 -14.69 -10.50
CA VAL A 36 -2.39 -15.84 -9.85
C VAL A 36 -3.42 -16.90 -9.43
N PHE A 37 -4.48 -16.52 -8.73
CA PHE A 37 -5.54 -17.46 -8.34
C PHE A 37 -6.22 -18.08 -9.56
N LYS A 38 -6.45 -17.30 -10.62
CA LYS A 38 -7.00 -17.82 -11.88
C LYS A 38 -6.06 -18.82 -12.55
N PHE A 39 -4.75 -18.61 -12.48
CA PHE A 39 -3.75 -19.53 -12.99
C PHE A 39 -3.72 -20.84 -12.21
N HIS A 40 -3.66 -20.79 -10.87
CA HIS A 40 -3.71 -21.99 -10.03
C HIS A 40 -4.97 -22.81 -10.27
N LYS A 41 -6.14 -22.15 -10.36
CA LYS A 41 -7.41 -22.83 -10.66
C LYS A 41 -7.41 -23.53 -12.01
N ARG A 42 -6.74 -22.97 -13.03
CA ARG A 42 -6.61 -23.60 -14.36
C ARG A 42 -5.65 -24.78 -14.36
N GLN A 43 -4.63 -24.73 -13.52
CA GLN A 43 -3.60 -25.77 -13.40
C GLN A 43 -3.90 -26.80 -12.30
N SER A 44 -5.07 -26.69 -11.63
CA SER A 44 -5.45 -27.50 -10.47
C SER A 44 -4.39 -27.52 -9.36
N LEU A 45 -3.68 -26.40 -9.18
CA LEU A 45 -2.69 -26.24 -8.12
C LEU A 45 -3.37 -25.76 -6.83
N PRO A 46 -2.88 -26.21 -5.65
CA PRO A 46 -3.35 -25.67 -4.39
C PRO A 46 -2.96 -24.19 -4.27
N ASP A 47 -3.91 -23.35 -3.86
CA ASP A 47 -3.65 -21.94 -3.58
C ASP A 47 -2.95 -21.76 -2.22
N MET A 48 -2.23 -20.65 -2.08
CA MET A 48 -1.65 -20.19 -0.81
C MET A 48 -0.88 -21.26 -0.02
N TYR A 49 -0.08 -22.11 -0.68
CA TYR A 49 0.66 -23.18 0.02
C TYR A 49 2.08 -22.77 0.45
N SER A 50 2.65 -21.72 -0.15
CA SER A 50 4.02 -21.29 0.14
C SER A 50 4.07 -20.18 1.18
N LEU A 51 5.13 -20.13 2.00
CA LEU A 51 5.36 -19.02 2.92
C LEU A 51 5.39 -17.67 2.21
N HIS A 52 5.92 -17.64 0.99
CA HIS A 52 5.91 -16.47 0.13
C HIS A 52 4.49 -15.97 -0.15
N SER A 53 3.54 -16.87 -0.48
CA SER A 53 2.15 -16.48 -0.72
C SER A 53 1.44 -15.96 0.54
N TRP A 54 1.80 -16.48 1.72
CA TRP A 54 1.24 -16.03 3.00
C TRP A 54 1.72 -14.62 3.36
N ILE A 55 3.04 -14.42 3.33
CA ILE A 55 3.65 -13.12 3.64
C ILE A 55 3.25 -12.10 2.55
N GLY A 56 3.09 -12.53 1.29
CA GLY A 56 2.68 -11.66 0.18
C GLY A 56 1.24 -11.17 0.35
N MET A 57 0.33 -12.08 0.69
CA MET A 57 -1.06 -11.71 1.02
C MET A 57 -1.13 -10.80 2.24
N GLY A 58 -0.37 -11.11 3.30
CA GLY A 58 -0.27 -10.27 4.49
C GLY A 58 0.23 -8.85 4.17
N THR A 59 1.28 -8.74 3.36
CA THR A 59 1.85 -7.47 2.90
C THR A 59 0.83 -6.67 2.10
N PHE A 60 0.08 -7.32 1.20
CA PHE A 60 -0.96 -6.68 0.40
C PHE A 60 -2.13 -6.15 1.26
N CYS A 61 -2.60 -6.95 2.22
CA CYS A 61 -3.63 -6.52 3.18
C CYS A 61 -3.17 -5.33 4.02
N LEU A 62 -1.94 -5.38 4.55
CA LEU A 62 -1.36 -4.27 5.32
C LEU A 62 -1.17 -3.02 4.46
N PHE A 63 -0.81 -3.17 3.18
CA PHE A 63 -0.74 -2.05 2.24
C PHE A 63 -2.10 -1.38 2.02
N GLY A 64 -3.17 -2.18 1.88
CA GLY A 64 -4.55 -1.67 1.82
C GLY A 64 -4.95 -0.91 3.08
N LEU A 65 -4.69 -1.48 4.26
CA LEU A 65 -4.95 -0.81 5.55
C LEU A 65 -4.15 0.50 5.69
N GLN A 66 -2.87 0.48 5.31
CA GLN A 66 -2.01 1.66 5.32
C GLN A 66 -2.57 2.78 4.42
N TRP A 67 -3.14 2.41 3.27
CA TRP A 67 -3.79 3.36 2.36
C TRP A 67 -5.09 3.94 2.97
N VAL A 68 -5.96 3.10 3.55
CA VAL A 68 -7.22 3.54 4.18
C VAL A 68 -6.95 4.46 5.37
N PHE A 69 -6.03 4.10 6.26
CA PHE A 69 -5.63 4.98 7.37
C PHE A 69 -4.97 6.26 6.86
N GLY A 70 -4.13 6.16 5.84
CA GLY A 70 -3.53 7.32 5.19
C GLY A 70 -4.57 8.29 4.65
N PHE A 71 -5.61 7.77 3.99
CA PHE A 71 -6.73 8.56 3.48
C PHE A 71 -7.54 9.18 4.64
N GLY A 72 -7.92 8.39 5.65
CA GLY A 72 -8.72 8.85 6.78
C GLY A 72 -8.06 9.95 7.62
N TYR A 73 -6.80 9.77 8.02
CA TYR A 73 -6.14 10.73 8.92
C TYR A 73 -5.59 11.96 8.19
N PHE A 74 -5.09 11.77 6.96
CA PHE A 74 -4.42 12.84 6.24
C PHE A 74 -5.33 13.55 5.23
N TRP A 75 -6.30 12.89 4.59
CA TRP A 75 -7.16 13.50 3.58
C TRP A 75 -8.53 13.92 4.13
N PHE A 76 -9.30 13.03 4.78
CA PHE A 76 -10.68 13.31 5.22
C PHE A 76 -11.14 12.36 6.34
N PRO A 77 -11.69 12.81 7.50
CA PRO A 77 -11.80 14.16 8.05
C PRO A 77 -10.45 14.62 8.59
N LYS A 78 -10.19 15.92 8.59
CA LYS A 78 -8.88 16.42 9.03
C LYS A 78 -8.67 16.17 10.53
N ALA A 79 -8.03 15.06 10.88
CA ALA A 79 -7.67 14.74 12.26
C ALA A 79 -6.90 15.90 12.91
N THR A 80 -6.96 16.00 14.24
CA THR A 80 -6.29 17.05 15.00
C THR A 80 -4.78 17.06 14.71
N LEU A 81 -4.14 18.22 14.86
CA LEU A 81 -2.72 18.38 14.56
C LEU A 81 -1.84 17.43 15.40
N SER A 82 -2.23 17.18 16.67
CA SER A 82 -1.55 16.25 17.57
C SER A 82 -1.59 14.81 17.03
N THR A 83 -2.78 14.30 16.70
CA THR A 83 -2.95 12.95 16.16
C THR A 83 -2.21 12.76 14.84
N ARG A 84 -2.21 13.77 13.97
CA ARG A 84 -1.50 13.72 12.68
C ARG A 84 0.01 13.63 12.83
N THR A 85 0.58 14.39 13.76
CA THR A 85 2.04 14.41 13.97
C THR A 85 2.51 13.06 14.52
N MET A 86 1.76 12.48 15.45
CA MET A 86 2.05 11.14 15.99
C MET A 86 1.92 10.05 14.91
N LEU A 87 0.80 10.04 14.18
CA LEU A 87 0.54 9.02 13.16
C LEU A 87 1.43 9.16 11.92
N LEU A 88 1.99 10.34 11.65
CA LEU A 88 2.89 10.54 10.53
C LEU A 88 4.17 9.71 10.67
N ALA A 89 4.76 9.67 11.87
CA ALA A 89 5.96 8.87 12.13
C ALA A 89 5.69 7.38 11.89
N TRP A 90 4.57 6.88 12.42
CA TRP A 90 4.11 5.50 12.21
C TRP A 90 3.81 5.21 10.75
N HIS A 91 3.14 6.13 10.05
CA HIS A 91 2.80 5.98 8.65
C HIS A 91 4.04 5.89 7.76
N VAL A 92 5.07 6.69 8.04
CA VAL A 92 6.34 6.62 7.29
C VAL A 92 7.10 5.33 7.61
N TYR A 93 7.18 4.94 8.89
CA TYR A 93 7.86 3.72 9.32
C TYR A 93 7.25 2.47 8.67
N TRP A 94 5.95 2.27 8.84
CA TRP A 94 5.24 1.13 8.26
C TRP A 94 5.21 1.17 6.73
N GLY A 95 5.11 2.35 6.13
CA GLY A 95 5.22 2.49 4.68
C GLY A 95 6.55 1.94 4.14
N ARG A 96 7.67 2.24 4.80
CA ARG A 96 8.99 1.70 4.42
C ARG A 96 9.10 0.20 4.66
N ALA A 97 8.61 -0.29 5.80
CA ALA A 97 8.60 -1.72 6.10
C ALA A 97 7.84 -2.52 5.02
N LEU A 98 6.67 -2.03 4.59
CA LEU A 98 5.88 -2.67 3.53
C LEU A 98 6.59 -2.67 2.17
N LEU A 99 7.36 -1.63 1.86
CA LEU A 99 8.18 -1.62 0.64
C LEU A 99 9.25 -2.71 0.67
N TYR A 100 9.97 -2.86 1.79
CA TYR A 100 10.97 -3.91 1.93
C TYR A 100 10.35 -5.30 1.88
N MET A 101 9.20 -5.51 2.53
CA MET A 101 8.48 -6.77 2.42
C MET A 101 8.09 -7.04 0.96
N ALA A 102 7.50 -6.08 0.26
CA ALA A 102 7.10 -6.25 -1.13
C ALA A 102 8.28 -6.58 -2.07
N VAL A 103 9.45 -5.95 -1.89
CA VAL A 103 10.64 -6.22 -2.72
C VAL A 103 11.22 -7.60 -2.46
N ASN A 104 11.24 -8.07 -1.20
CA ASN A 104 11.74 -9.41 -0.86
C ASN A 104 10.74 -10.53 -1.23
N LEU A 105 9.54 -10.15 -1.66
CA LEU A 105 8.45 -11.04 -2.08
C LEU A 105 8.05 -10.87 -3.54
N ALA A 106 8.83 -10.14 -4.34
CA ALA A 106 8.72 -10.10 -5.79
C ALA A 106 9.75 -11.05 -6.42
#